data_AF-A0A7C0ZUQ7-F1
#
_entry.id   AF-A0A7C0ZUQ7-F1
#
_cell.length_a   1.000
_cell.length_b   1.000
_cell.length_c   1.000
_cell.angle_alpha   90.00
_cell.angle_beta   90.00
_cell.angle_gamma   90.00
#
_symmetry.space_group_name_H-M   'P 1'
#
loop_
_entity.id
_entity.type
_entity.pdbx_description
1 polymer ?
#
loop_
_entity_poly.entity_id
_entity_poly.type
_entity_poly.pdbx_seq_one_letter_code
_entity_poly.pdbx_strand_id
1 'polypeptide(L)' 'MPRKRGLPLKACIKCKMLVEPRIEVCPNCGSRVFSNEWTGLVIIMDVEKSLVAKKLNIKTPGMYALKVH' A
#
# COMPACT_ATOMS: atom_id res chain seq x y z
N MET A 1 -5.02 -20.39 -18.68
CA MET A 1 -5.48 -19.80 -17.39
C MET A 1 -5.27 -18.30 -17.46
N PRO A 2 -6.31 -17.46 -17.34
CA PRO A 2 -6.08 -16.02 -17.31
C PRO A 2 -5.35 -15.73 -15.99
N ARG A 3 -4.10 -15.26 -16.07
CA ARG A 3 -3.40 -14.77 -14.87
C ARG A 3 -4.34 -13.78 -14.21
N LYS A 4 -4.68 -14.00 -12.93
CA LYS A 4 -5.47 -13.05 -12.14
C LYS A 4 -4.87 -11.68 -12.44
N ARG A 5 -5.62 -10.82 -13.15
CA ARG A 5 -5.23 -9.44 -13.38
C ARG A 5 -5.37 -8.74 -12.03
N GLY A 6 -4.41 -9.01 -11.13
CA GLY A 6 -4.24 -8.23 -9.93
C GLY A 6 -4.04 -6.78 -10.36
N LEU A 7 -4.50 -5.85 -9.53
CA LEU A 7 -4.17 -4.44 -9.70
C LEU A 7 -2.65 -4.35 -9.90
N PRO A 8 -2.16 -3.65 -10.94
CA PRO A 8 -0.73 -3.53 -11.22
C PRO A 8 -0.09 -2.56 -10.22
N LEU A 9 -0.17 -2.87 -8.93
CA LEU A 9 0.37 -2.09 -7.84
C LEU A 9 1.41 -2.94 -7.11
N LYS A 10 2.46 -2.28 -6.65
CA LYS A 10 3.45 -2.88 -5.77
C LYS A 10 3.32 -2.29 -4.38
N ALA A 11 3.51 -3.11 -3.36
CA ALA A 11 3.44 -2.70 -1.97
C ALA A 11 4.85 -2.41 -1.44
N CYS A 12 5.02 -1.29 -0.75
CA CYS A 12 6.24 -1.02 -0.02
C CYS A 12 6.34 -1.97 1.17
N ILE A 13 7.46 -2.68 1.33
CA ILE A 13 7.62 -3.65 2.44
C ILE A 13 7.68 -2.92 3.79
N LYS A 14 8.25 -1.72 3.84
CA LYS A 14 8.39 -0.93 5.07
C LYS A 14 7.09 -0.35 5.59
N CYS A 15 6.31 0.30 4.73
CA CYS A 15 5.11 1.05 5.15
C CYS A 15 3.81 0.52 4.55
N LYS A 16 3.87 -0.58 3.79
CA LYS A 16 2.73 -1.26 3.14
C LYS A 16 1.95 -0.39 2.15
N MET A 17 2.45 0.78 1.78
CA MET A 17 1.79 1.65 0.82
C MET A 17 1.83 1.02 -0.56
N LEU A 18 0.70 1.05 -1.25
CA LEU A 18 0.56 0.62 -2.63
C LEU A 18 0.88 1.78 -3.56
N VAL A 19 1.79 1.52 -4.49
CA VAL A 19 2.26 2.48 -5.48
C VAL A 19 2.25 1.86 -6.86
N GLU A 20 2.22 2.70 -7.89
CA GLU A 20 2.36 2.23 -9.25
C GLU A 20 3.76 1.64 -9.50
N PRO A 21 3.92 0.71 -10.46
CA PRO A 21 5.18 0.01 -10.68
C PRO A 21 6.30 0.96 -11.11
N ARG A 22 5.95 2.08 -11.76
CA ARG A 22 6.84 3.14 -12.23
C ARG A 22 7.51 3.92 -11.10
N ILE A 23 6.96 3.89 -9.88
CA ILE A 23 7.48 4.65 -8.74
C ILE A 23 8.68 3.93 -8.13
N GLU A 24 9.89 4.46 -8.30
CA GLU A 24 11.11 3.83 -7.76
C GLU A 24 11.33 4.07 -6.26
N VAL A 25 10.77 5.15 -5.72
CA VAL A 25 10.95 5.56 -4.32
C VAL A 25 9.59 5.76 -3.68
N CYS A 26 9.36 5.15 -2.52
CA CYS A 26 8.09 5.25 -1.82
C CYS A 26 7.86 6.70 -1.36
N PRO A 27 6.77 7.36 -1.75
CA PRO A 27 6.50 8.75 -1.39
C PRO A 27 6.21 8.94 0.10
N ASN A 28 5.87 7.86 0.81
CA ASN A 28 5.54 7.92 2.24
C ASN A 28 6.75 7.68 3.15
N CYS A 29 7.68 6.80 2.79
CA CYS A 29 8.79 6.41 3.68
C CYS A 29 10.19 6.46 3.03
N GLY A 30 10.30 6.82 1.75
CA GLY A 30 11.57 6.88 1.02
C GLY A 30 12.22 5.52 0.70
N SER A 31 11.57 4.40 1.03
CA SER A 31 12.10 3.08 0.72
C SER A 31 12.05 2.78 -0.79
N ARG A 32 13.05 2.03 -1.27
CA ARG A 32 13.12 1.48 -2.63
C ARG A 32 12.75 -0.01 -2.70
N VAL A 33 12.36 -0.59 -1.57
CA VAL A 33 12.10 -2.03 -1.44
C VAL A 33 10.59 -2.26 -1.51
N PHE A 34 10.17 -2.94 -2.56
CA PHE A 34 8.77 -3.21 -2.86
C PHE A 34 8.56 -4.70 -3.14
N SER A 35 7.35 -5.18 -2.87
CA SER A 35 6.89 -6.50 -3.24
C SER A 35 5.67 -6.41 -4.16
N ASN A 36 5.63 -7.30 -5.15
CA ASN A 36 4.48 -7.47 -6.04
C ASN A 36 3.45 -8.44 -5.45
N GLU A 37 3.84 -9.21 -4.41
CA GLU A 37 2.96 -10.14 -3.72
C GLU A 37 2.46 -9.51 -2.44
N TRP A 38 1.21 -9.03 -2.49
CA TRP A 38 0.54 -8.45 -1.35
C TRP A 38 -0.93 -8.86 -1.36
N THR A 39 -1.57 -8.82 -0.20
CA THR A 39 -2.96 -9.25 -0.02
C THR A 39 -3.70 -8.25 0.86
N GLY A 40 -4.96 -8.00 0.48
CA GLY A 40 -5.85 -7.06 1.15
C GLY A 40 -5.56 -5.62 0.74
N LEU A 41 -6.59 -4.89 0.32
CA LEU A 41 -6.53 -3.49 -0.09
C LEU A 41 -7.28 -2.64 0.94
N VAL A 42 -6.63 -1.59 1.43
CA VAL A 42 -7.24 -0.58 2.28
C VAL A 42 -6.99 0.78 1.65
N ILE A 43 -8.06 1.56 1.48
CA ILE A 43 -7.98 2.91 0.95
C ILE A 43 -8.37 3.86 2.09
N ILE A 44 -7.44 4.72 2.49
CA ILE A 44 -7.69 5.74 3.51
C ILE A 44 -7.86 7.07 2.80
N MET A 45 -9.08 7.59 2.83
CA MET A 45 -9.42 8.91 2.26
C MET A 45 -9.18 10.02 3.29
N ASP A 46 -9.65 9.83 4.52
CA ASP A 46 -9.52 10.79 5.62
C ASP A 46 -8.92 10.08 6.84
N VAL A 47 -7.73 10.53 7.25
CA VAL A 47 -6.96 9.93 8.35
C VAL A 47 -7.58 10.27 9.71
N GLU A 48 -8.16 11.46 9.86
CA GLU A 48 -8.65 11.97 11.14
C GLU A 48 -9.98 11.30 11.53
N LYS A 49 -10.85 11.10 10.54
CA LYS A 49 -12.17 10.47 10.73
C LYS A 49 -12.11 8.94 10.66
N SER A 50 -11.08 8.36 10.06
CA SER A 50 -11.01 6.91 9.89
C SER A 50 -10.47 6.20 11.14
N LEU A 51 -11.34 5.41 11.78
CA LEU A 51 -10.94 4.46 12.82
C LEU A 51 -9.95 3.41 12.30
N VAL A 52 -10.04 3.05 11.02
CA VAL A 52 -9.12 2.09 10.38
C VAL A 52 -7.72 2.68 10.30
N ALA A 53 -7.59 3.96 9.91
CA ALA A 53 -6.30 4.64 9.87
C ALA A 53 -5.65 4.72 11.26
N LYS A 54 -6.42 5.03 12.30
CA LYS A 54 -5.96 5.06 13.69
C LYS A 54 -5.48 3.69 14.17
N LYS A 55 -6.26 2.62 13.90
CA LYS A 55 -5.87 1.24 14.26
C LYS A 55 -4.62 0.75 13.54
N LEU A 56 -4.46 1.14 12.27
CA LEU A 56 -3.30 0.77 11.45
C LEU A 56 -2.11 1.73 11.63
N ASN A 57 -2.26 2.77 12.46
CA ASN A 57 -1.28 3.83 12.69
C ASN A 57 -0.79 4.50 11.39
N ILE A 58 -1.71 4.64 10.42
CA ILE A 58 -1.45 5.28 9.14
C ILE A 58 -1.71 6.78 9.29
N LYS A 59 -0.73 7.60 8.93
CA LYS A 59 -0.76 9.06 9.07
C LYS A 59 -1.01 9.81 7.77
N THR A 60 -0.96 9.09 6.64
CA THR A 60 -1.05 9.65 5.31
C THR A 60 -2.22 9.00 4.55
N PRO A 61 -3.02 9.79 3.82
CA PRO A 61 -4.08 9.24 2.98
C PRO A 61 -3.44 8.51 1.80
N GLY A 62 -4.06 7.41 1.38
CA GLY A 62 -3.53 6.58 0.31
C GLY A 62 -4.03 5.15 0.33
N MET A 63 -3.49 4.36 -0.59
CA MET A 63 -3.76 2.93 -0.72
C MET A 63 -2.69 2.14 0.02
N TYR A 64 -3.12 1.15 0.81
CA TYR A 64 -2.24 0.32 1.62
C TYR A 64 -2.62 -1.16 1.49
N ALA A 65 -1.63 -2.02 1.57
CA ALA A 65 -1.79 -3.46 1.70
C ALA A 65 -1.92 -3.85 3.18
N LEU A 66 -2.78 -4.83 3.48
CA LEU A 66 -2.85 -5.40 4.83
C LEU A 66 -1.63 -6.29 5.12
N LYS A 67 -1.32 -7.17 4.16
CA LYS A 67 -0.22 -8.12 4.22
C LYS A 67 0.65 -7.96 2.98
N VAL A 68 1.95 -7.88 3.19
CA VAL A 68 2.98 -7.85 2.14
C VAL A 68 3.86 -9.07 2.36
N HIS A 69 4.10 -9.83 1.29
CA HIS A 69 4.96 -11.01 1.29
C HIS A 69 6.37 -10.64 0.78
#